data_AF-A0A961U1X2-F1
#
_entry.id   AF-A0A961U1X2-F1
#
_cell.length_a   1.000
_cell.length_b   1.000
_cell.length_c   1.000
_cell.angle_alpha   90.00
_cell.angle_beta   90.00
_cell.angle_gamma   90.00
#
_symmetry.space_group_name_H-M   'P 1'
#
loop_
_entity.id
_entity.type
_entity.pdbx_description
1 polymer ?
#
loop_
_entity_poly.entity_id
_entity_poly.type
_entity_poly.pdbx_seq_one_letter_code
_entity_poly.pdbx_strand_id
1 'polypeptide(L)' 'MNSRSQDSAGFAALDMSTLGERLGNVPAIADKVGHDISQWKVREVGDGNLNLVFIVEGDKGGVVVKQAL' A
#
# COMPACT_ATOMS: atom_id res chain seq x y z
N MET A 1 -11.83 34.37 -15.08
CA MET A 1 -11.19 33.81 -13.88
C MET A 1 -11.54 32.33 -13.80
N ASN A 2 -10.71 31.44 -14.34
CA ASN A 2 -10.88 30.00 -14.17
C ASN A 2 -9.61 29.47 -13.48
N SER A 3 -9.61 29.40 -12.15
CA SER A 3 -8.59 28.64 -11.42
C SER A 3 -8.98 27.16 -11.49
N ARG A 4 -8.31 26.40 -12.37
CA ARG A 4 -8.23 24.95 -12.19
C ARG A 4 -7.39 24.72 -10.95
N SER A 5 -7.99 24.20 -9.89
CA SER A 5 -7.26 23.60 -8.78
C SER A 5 -6.39 22.50 -9.37
N GLN A 6 -5.07 22.69 -9.37
CA GLN A 6 -4.15 21.58 -9.57
C GLN A 6 -4.24 20.72 -8.32
N ASP A 7 -4.89 19.57 -8.43
CA ASP A 7 -4.72 18.51 -7.44
C ASP A 7 -3.28 18.00 -7.58
N SER A 8 -2.40 18.55 -6.76
CA SER A 8 -1.03 18.09 -6.56
C SER A 8 -1.04 16.73 -5.86
N ALA A 9 -1.52 15.68 -6.52
CA ALA A 9 -1.26 14.31 -6.10
C ALA A 9 0.20 13.98 -6.45
N GLY A 10 1.13 14.61 -5.73
CA GLY A 10 2.55 14.31 -5.80
C GLY A 10 2.84 12.88 -5.36
N PHE A 11 4.01 12.38 -5.74
CA PHE A 11 4.52 11.11 -5.22
C PHE A 11 4.54 11.11 -3.70
N ALA A 12 3.94 10.08 -3.09
CA ALA A 12 4.02 9.83 -1.66
C ALA A 12 4.64 8.45 -1.44
N ALA A 13 5.73 8.41 -0.67
CA ALA A 13 6.28 7.15 -0.17
C ALA A 13 5.22 6.41 0.64
N LEU A 14 5.16 5.09 0.48
CA LEU A 14 4.26 4.24 1.25
C LEU A 14 4.69 4.23 2.71
N ASP A 15 3.76 4.61 3.60
CA ASP A 15 3.91 4.46 5.04
C ASP A 15 3.26 3.13 5.48
N MET A 16 3.97 2.37 6.32
CA MET A 16 3.46 1.14 6.92
C MET A 16 2.11 1.34 7.62
N SER A 17 1.88 2.52 8.22
CA SER A 17 0.65 2.82 8.96
C SER A 17 -0.58 2.99 8.06
N THR A 18 -0.39 3.40 6.80
CA THR A 18 -1.47 3.68 5.84
C THR A 18 -1.53 2.68 4.68
N LEU A 19 -0.51 1.82 4.55
CA LEU A 19 -0.40 0.88 3.44
C LEU A 19 -1.59 -0.09 3.37
N GLY A 20 -2.03 -0.63 4.51
CA GLY A 20 -3.16 -1.55 4.57
C GLY A 20 -4.44 -0.92 4.01
N GLU A 21 -4.79 0.28 4.46
CA GLU A 21 -5.97 1.02 4.00
C GLU A 21 -5.89 1.34 2.50
N ARG A 22 -4.71 1.77 2.03
CA ARG A 22 -4.50 2.08 0.61
C ARG A 22 -4.70 0.86 -0.29
N LEU A 23 -4.13 -0.27 0.10
CA LEU A 23 -4.19 -1.52 -0.67
C LEU A 23 -5.54 -2.22 -0.57
N GLY A 24 -6.25 -2.09 0.56
CA GLY A 24 -7.59 -2.65 0.75
C GLY A 24 -8.63 -2.08 -0.22
N ASN A 25 -8.40 -0.87 -0.75
CA ASN A 25 -9.20 -0.27 -1.81
C ASN A 25 -8.94 -0.87 -3.22
N VAL A 26 -8.02 -1.83 -3.36
CA VAL A 26 -7.75 -2.55 -4.61
C VAL A 26 -8.39 -3.94 -4.54
N PRO A 27 -9.52 -4.20 -5.23
CA PRO A 27 -10.25 -5.46 -5.10
C PRO A 27 -9.38 -6.69 -5.36
N ALA A 28 -8.51 -6.64 -6.36
CA ALA A 28 -7.60 -7.74 -6.69
C ALA A 28 -6.61 -8.10 -5.55
N ILE A 29 -6.30 -7.15 -4.66
CA ILE A 29 -5.47 -7.39 -3.47
C ILE A 29 -6.34 -7.89 -2.33
N ALA A 30 -7.48 -7.24 -2.06
CA ALA A 30 -8.41 -7.68 -1.02
C ALA A 30 -8.89 -9.13 -1.24
N ASP A 31 -9.13 -9.51 -2.49
CA ASP A 31 -9.49 -10.88 -2.87
C ASP A 31 -8.38 -11.91 -2.60
N LYS A 32 -7.12 -11.49 -2.42
CA LYS A 32 -5.98 -12.37 -2.13
C LYS A 32 -5.59 -12.38 -0.66
N VAL A 33 -5.74 -11.24 0.02
CA VAL A 33 -5.25 -11.03 1.39
C VAL A 33 -6.37 -11.21 2.42
N GLY A 34 -7.60 -10.82 2.10
CA GLY A 34 -8.75 -10.80 3.00
C GLY A 34 -9.47 -9.46 2.98
N HIS A 35 -10.80 -9.42 3.11
CA HIS A 35 -11.55 -8.15 3.07
C HIS A 35 -11.51 -7.37 4.40
N ASP A 36 -11.16 -8.03 5.51
CA ASP A 36 -10.99 -7.35 6.80
C ASP A 36 -9.56 -6.79 6.92
N ILE A 37 -9.40 -5.54 6.50
CA ILE A 37 -8.11 -4.82 6.55
C ILE A 37 -7.57 -4.73 7.98
N SER A 38 -8.42 -4.74 9.01
CA SER A 38 -7.98 -4.65 10.41
C SER A 38 -7.16 -5.85 10.85
N GLN A 39 -7.29 -6.99 10.15
CA GLN A 39 -6.52 -8.21 10.39
C GLN A 39 -5.19 -8.23 9.63
N TRP A 40 -4.95 -7.24 8.76
CA TRP A 40 -3.76 -7.25 7.92
C TRP A 40 -2.52 -6.88 8.73
N LYS A 41 -1.46 -7.67 8.54
CA LYS A 41 -0.13 -7.42 9.08
C LYS A 41 0.77 -6.93 7.96
N VAL A 42 1.39 -5.77 8.19
CA VAL A 42 2.31 -5.13 7.25
C VAL A 42 3.70 -5.06 7.86
N ARG A 43 4.72 -5.50 7.11
CA ARG A 43 6.13 -5.35 7.50
C ARG A 43 6.99 -4.96 6.31
N GLU A 44 7.91 -4.03 6.53
CA GLU A 44 8.96 -3.71 5.58
C GLU A 44 10.04 -4.81 5.62
N VAL A 45 10.49 -5.24 4.44
CA VAL A 45 11.56 -6.24 4.24
C VAL A 45 12.61 -5.77 3.23
N GLY A 46 12.62 -4.48 2.91
CA GLY A 46 13.66 -3.88 2.08
C GLY A 46 15.02 -3.98 2.76
N ASP A 47 16.07 -4.01 1.96
CA ASP A 47 17.47 -3.95 2.43
C ASP A 47 17.94 -2.52 2.74
N GLY A 48 17.03 -1.54 2.67
CA GLY A 48 17.30 -0.12 2.93
C GLY A 48 17.91 0.65 1.75
N ASN A 49 17.94 0.07 0.55
CA ASN A 49 18.50 0.73 -0.64
C ASN A 49 17.45 1.56 -1.41
N LEU A 50 17.14 1.16 -2.65
CA LEU A 50 16.41 2.01 -3.61
C LEU A 50 14.89 1.81 -3.64
N ASN A 51 14.38 0.72 -3.08
CA ASN A 51 12.95 0.38 -3.15
C ASN A 51 12.41 0.06 -1.78
N LEU A 52 11.17 0.46 -1.53
CA LEU A 52 10.40 -0.01 -0.40
C LEU A 52 9.77 -1.35 -0.78
N VAL A 53 9.99 -2.38 0.03
CA VAL A 53 9.40 -3.70 -0.16
C VAL A 53 8.64 -4.08 1.09
N PHE A 54 7.36 -4.38 0.95
CA PHE A 54 6.48 -4.76 2.05
C PHE A 54 5.92 -6.16 1.83
N ILE A 55 5.76 -6.89 2.92
CA ILE A 55 4.92 -8.08 2.97
C ILE A 55 3.63 -7.70 3.68
N VAL A 56 2.50 -8.02 3.05
CA VAL A 56 1.15 -7.79 3.56
C VAL A 56 0.44 -9.14 3.66
N GLU A 57 0.02 -9.50 4.86
CA GLU A 57 -0.60 -10.79 5.18
C GLU A 57 -1.94 -10.57 5.87
N GLY A 58 -2.97 -11.32 5.48
CA GLY A 58 -4.29 -11.34 6.10
C GLY A 58 -4.80 -12.77 6.25
N ASP A 59 -6.09 -12.92 6.58
CA ASP A 59 -6.71 -14.21 6.86
C ASP A 59 -6.82 -15.13 5.64
N LYS A 60 -6.84 -14.57 4.43
CA LYS A 60 -6.95 -15.32 3.17
C LYS A 60 -5.60 -15.66 2.53
N GLY A 61 -4.57 -14.86 2.81
CA GLY A 61 -3.25 -15.03 2.19
C GLY A 61 -2.39 -13.77 2.29
N GLY A 62 -1.42 -13.62 1.39
CA GLY A 62 -0.51 -12.48 1.40
C GLY A 62 -0.01 -12.06 0.02
N VAL A 63 0.50 -10.84 -0.04
CA VAL A 63 1.13 -10.24 -1.23
C VAL A 63 2.46 -9.57 -0.87
N VAL A 64 3.35 -9.48 -1.86
CA VAL A 64 4.55 -8.63 -1.80
C VAL A 64 4.27 -7.36 -2.58
N VAL A 65 4.54 -6.22 -1.96
CA VAL A 65 4.36 -4.89 -2.55
C VAL A 65 5.72 -4.23 -2.69
N LYS A 66 6.03 -3.72 -3.88
CA LYS A 66 7.29 -3.02 -4.16
C LYS A 66 6.98 -1.64 -4.72
N GLN A 67 7.59 -0.60 -4.13
CA GLN A 67 7.54 0.78 -4.63
C GLN A 67 8.95 1.24 -4.99
N ALA A 68 9.10 1.75 -6.21
CA ALA A 68 10.30 2.49 -6.61
C ALA A 68 10.25 3.92 -6.05
N LEU A 69 11.41 4.40 -5.58
CA LEU A 69 11.66 5.78 -5.15
C LEU A 69 12.24 6.61 -6.31
#